data_AF-A0A9E1R021-F1
#
_entry.id   AF-A0A9E1R021-F1
#
_cell.length_a   1.000
_cell.length_b   1.000
_cell.length_c   1.000
_cell.angle_alpha   90.00
_cell.angle_beta   90.00
_cell.angle_gamma   90.00
#
_symmetry.space_group_name_H-M   'P 1'
#
loop_
_entity.id
_entity.type
_entity.pdbx_description
1 polymer ?
#
loop_
_entity_poly.entity_id
_entity_poly.type
_entity_poly.pdbx_seq_one_letter_code
_entity_poly.pdbx_strand_id
1 'polypeptide(L)'
;MNKIENGANLDALQYNEGHREKVNGICLSLFKSFAITYFAYLRLYPSGRLLRLCTHTPWSREYFEQEFYNDTEFYDYHFKRTPKGRGQAFLWIAQKETNLYSSLQKNNIWNGLSIYKRSGSYMESCSFGTIPENRALNSTFINKKQVFYDFLDHFKYQADELIHPLETAAFIQSGLEICDETQTNSKNVETFLDAIGSSRTRLRKV
;
A
#
# COMPACT_ATOMS: atom_id res chain seq x y z
N MET A 1 -10.01 5.49 25.21
CA MET A 1 -11.41 5.68 24.80
C MET A 1 -11.48 5.15 23.38
N ASN A 2 -12.05 3.96 23.18
CA ASN A 2 -12.08 3.31 21.86
C ASN A 2 -13.03 4.11 20.96
N LYS A 3 -12.48 4.76 19.93
CA LYS A 3 -13.26 5.60 19.01
C LYS A 3 -14.14 4.81 18.04
N ILE A 4 -13.94 3.50 17.93
CA ILE A 4 -14.78 2.63 17.09
C ILE A 4 -16.03 2.26 17.88
N GLU A 5 -16.96 3.20 18.03
CA GLU A 5 -18.29 2.91 18.55
C GLU A 5 -19.24 2.64 17.37
N ASN A 6 -19.91 1.47 17.39
CA ASN A 6 -21.03 1.03 16.56
C ASN A 6 -21.24 1.76 15.20
N GLY A 7 -20.85 1.11 14.10
CA GLY A 7 -21.10 1.60 12.75
C GLY A 7 -20.47 0.72 11.67
N ALA A 8 -20.64 1.08 10.39
CA ALA A 8 -20.17 0.29 9.25
C ALA A 8 -18.65 -0.03 9.29
N ASN A 9 -17.84 0.83 9.91
CA ASN A 9 -16.40 0.59 10.05
C ASN A 9 -16.08 -0.47 11.12
N LEU A 10 -16.94 -0.65 12.12
CA LEU A 10 -16.82 -1.78 13.05
C LEU A 10 -17.09 -3.11 12.33
N ASP A 11 -18.12 -3.15 11.47
CA ASP A 11 -18.42 -4.33 10.66
C ASP A 11 -17.26 -4.67 9.72
N ALA A 12 -16.63 -3.66 9.12
CA ALA A 12 -15.46 -3.86 8.26
C ALA A 12 -14.23 -4.36 9.04
N LEU A 13 -14.04 -3.92 10.29
CA LEU A 13 -13.02 -4.48 11.17
C LEU A 13 -13.33 -5.95 11.50
N GLN A 14 -14.58 -6.27 11.86
CA GLN A 14 -15.01 -7.63 12.15
C GLN A 14 -14.85 -8.55 10.93
N TYR A 15 -15.18 -8.07 9.74
CA TYR A 15 -14.95 -8.77 8.48
C TYR A 15 -13.45 -9.08 8.30
N ASN A 16 -12.57 -8.10 8.52
CA ASN A 16 -11.12 -8.26 8.43
C ASN A 16 -10.62 -9.31 9.44
N GLU A 17 -11.03 -9.22 10.70
CA GLU A 17 -10.63 -10.15 11.76
C GLU A 17 -11.16 -11.58 11.50
N GLY A 18 -12.40 -11.71 11.05
CA GLY A 18 -13.04 -13.00 10.75
C GLY A 18 -12.37 -13.75 9.59
N HIS A 19 -11.77 -13.03 8.64
CA HIS A 19 -11.09 -13.62 7.49
C HIS A 19 -9.57 -13.71 7.63
N ARG A 20 -9.01 -13.28 8.76
CA ARG A 20 -7.56 -13.21 8.99
C ARG A 20 -6.84 -14.53 8.74
N GLU A 21 -7.39 -15.65 9.18
CA GLU A 21 -6.74 -16.96 8.99
C GLU A 21 -6.68 -17.38 7.52
N LYS A 22 -7.71 -17.06 6.71
CA LYS A 22 -7.69 -17.29 5.26
C LYS A 22 -6.60 -16.43 4.60
N VAL A 23 -6.50 -15.15 4.99
CA VAL A 23 -5.45 -14.24 4.50
C VAL A 23 -4.05 -14.74 4.89
N ASN A 24 -3.87 -15.18 6.15
CA ASN A 24 -2.62 -15.79 6.62
C ASN A 24 -2.24 -17.04 5.84
N GLY A 25 -3.21 -17.92 5.55
CA GLY A 25 -3.00 -19.12 4.75
C GLY A 25 -2.43 -18.81 3.36
N ILE A 26 -2.97 -17.79 2.69
CA ILE A 26 -2.48 -17.34 1.37
C ILE A 26 -1.06 -16.78 1.48
N CYS A 27 -0.74 -16.07 2.57
CA CYS A 27 0.56 -15.44 2.79
C CYS A 27 1.64 -16.38 3.34
N LEU A 28 1.30 -17.64 3.67
CA LEU A 28 2.19 -18.53 4.41
C LEU A 28 3.52 -18.80 3.68
N SER A 29 3.48 -18.98 2.37
CA SER A 29 4.68 -19.21 1.54
C SER A 29 5.60 -18.00 1.53
N LEU A 30 5.02 -16.79 1.46
CA LEU A 30 5.75 -15.53 1.53
C LEU A 30 6.43 -15.36 2.89
N PHE A 31 5.71 -15.60 3.98
CA PHE A 31 6.23 -15.45 5.34
C PHE A 31 7.40 -16.40 5.61
N LYS A 32 7.28 -17.66 5.21
CA LYS A 32 8.35 -18.66 5.38
C LYS A 32 9.59 -18.36 4.54
N SER A 33 9.41 -17.82 3.33
CA SER A 33 10.52 -17.66 2.37
C SER A 33 11.30 -16.35 2.56
N PHE A 34 10.66 -15.30 3.07
CA PHE A 34 11.24 -13.96 3.12
C PHE A 34 11.35 -13.37 4.52
N ALA A 35 11.00 -14.13 5.57
CA ALA A 35 10.93 -13.65 6.94
C ALA A 35 10.06 -12.38 7.08
N ILE A 36 9.00 -12.29 6.26
CA ILE A 36 7.95 -11.28 6.37
C ILE A 36 7.01 -11.72 7.48
N THR A 37 6.64 -10.79 8.35
CA THR A 37 5.73 -11.03 9.48
C THR A 37 4.41 -10.26 9.35
N TYR A 38 4.30 -9.39 8.36
CA TYR A 38 3.14 -8.55 8.13
C TYR A 38 2.76 -8.52 6.66
N PHE A 39 1.46 -8.65 6.42
CA PHE A 39 0.84 -8.39 5.14
C PHE A 39 -0.46 -7.60 5.33
N ALA A 40 -0.67 -6.59 4.49
CA ALA A 40 -1.98 -5.99 4.29
C ALA A 40 -2.25 -5.75 2.82
N TYR A 41 -3.52 -5.92 2.44
CA TYR A 41 -4.04 -5.57 1.14
C TYR A 41 -5.14 -4.54 1.32
N LEU A 42 -5.18 -3.55 0.43
CA LEU A 42 -6.18 -2.50 0.42
C LEU A 42 -6.64 -2.25 -1.01
N ARG A 43 -7.93 -2.02 -1.20
CA ARG A 43 -8.50 -1.62 -2.48
C ARG A 43 -9.53 -0.52 -2.29
N LEU A 44 -9.34 0.59 -2.98
CA LEU A 44 -10.30 1.69 -3.10
C LEU A 44 -11.09 1.51 -4.40
N TYR A 45 -12.39 1.30 -4.26
CA TYR A 45 -13.33 1.09 -5.35
C TYR A 45 -13.83 2.42 -5.95
N PRO A 46 -14.35 2.40 -7.20
CA PRO A 46 -14.92 3.59 -7.84
C PRO A 46 -16.01 4.29 -7.02
N SER A 47 -16.72 3.53 -6.20
CA SER A 47 -17.77 4.06 -5.33
C SER A 47 -17.25 4.76 -4.06
N GLY A 48 -15.93 4.98 -3.93
CA GLY A 48 -15.30 5.47 -2.69
C GLY A 48 -15.22 4.43 -1.56
N ARG A 49 -15.72 3.21 -1.78
CA ARG A 49 -15.68 2.14 -0.77
C ARG A 49 -14.26 1.59 -0.67
N LEU A 50 -13.79 1.39 0.55
CA LEU A 50 -12.45 0.88 0.82
C LEU A 50 -12.53 -0.53 1.39
N LEU A 51 -11.87 -1.50 0.77
CA LEU A 51 -11.66 -2.83 1.35
C LEU A 51 -10.26 -2.88 1.95
N ARG A 52 -10.12 -3.51 3.12
CA ARG A 52 -8.83 -3.83 3.72
C ARG A 52 -8.81 -5.26 4.24
N LEU A 53 -7.73 -5.99 3.96
CA LEU A 53 -7.43 -7.32 4.50
C LEU A 53 -6.05 -7.26 5.15
N CYS A 54 -5.88 -7.84 6.34
CA CYS A 54 -4.63 -7.71 7.11
C CYS A 54 -4.37 -8.95 7.96
N THR A 55 -3.11 -9.34 8.09
CA THR A 55 -2.71 -10.49 8.89
C THR A 55 -2.47 -10.17 10.38
N HIS A 56 -2.34 -8.88 10.73
CA HIS A 56 -1.94 -8.43 12.06
C HIS A 56 -3.11 -7.78 12.83
N THR A 57 -3.71 -8.51 13.77
CA THR A 57 -4.91 -8.07 14.52
C THR A 57 -4.69 -6.80 15.35
N PRO A 58 -3.64 -6.68 16.21
CA PRO A 58 -3.46 -5.48 17.03
C PRO A 58 -3.36 -4.21 16.17
N TRP A 59 -2.67 -4.34 15.04
CA TRP A 59 -2.53 -3.25 14.08
C TRP A 59 -3.85 -2.96 13.35
N SER A 60 -4.63 -3.98 12.96
CA SER A 60 -5.96 -3.74 12.40
C SER A 60 -6.82 -2.94 13.35
N ARG A 61 -6.85 -3.26 14.65
CA ARG A 61 -7.64 -2.49 15.62
C ARG A 61 -7.17 -1.04 15.72
N GLU A 62 -5.87 -0.82 15.92
CA GLU A 62 -5.31 0.53 15.99
C GLU A 62 -5.56 1.32 14.69
N TYR A 63 -5.47 0.67 13.52
CA TYR A 63 -5.74 1.30 12.24
C TYR A 63 -7.16 1.88 12.15
N PHE A 64 -8.15 1.15 12.68
CA PHE A 64 -9.52 1.65 12.73
C PHE A 64 -9.73 2.66 13.86
N GLU A 65 -9.11 2.47 15.03
CA GLU A 65 -9.22 3.38 16.19
C GLU A 65 -8.64 4.77 15.90
N GLN A 66 -7.56 4.82 15.13
CA GLN A 66 -6.92 6.06 14.69
C GLN A 66 -7.48 6.58 13.37
N GLU A 67 -8.48 5.89 12.81
CA GLU A 67 -9.12 6.24 11.54
C GLU A 67 -8.12 6.45 10.40
N PHE A 68 -7.05 5.65 10.34
CA PHE A 68 -6.03 5.79 9.30
C PHE A 68 -6.59 5.57 7.89
N TYR A 69 -7.80 4.99 7.76
CA TYR A 69 -8.55 4.94 6.49
C TYR A 69 -8.97 6.32 5.96
N ASN A 70 -8.91 7.38 6.77
CA ASN A 70 -9.21 8.76 6.41
C ASN A 70 -7.94 9.63 6.25
N ASP A 71 -6.74 9.04 6.28
CA ASP A 71 -5.48 9.78 6.07
C ASP A 71 -5.29 10.15 4.58
N THR A 72 -6.06 11.13 4.12
CA THR A 72 -6.09 11.56 2.72
C THR A 72 -4.73 12.02 2.25
N GLU A 73 -3.94 12.71 3.09
CA GLU A 73 -2.59 13.17 2.73
C GLU A 73 -1.66 11.99 2.43
N PHE A 74 -1.69 10.95 3.27
CA PHE A 74 -0.90 9.74 3.07
C PHE A 74 -1.30 9.01 1.78
N TYR A 75 -2.60 8.77 1.58
CA TYR A 75 -3.07 8.02 0.42
C TYR A 75 -2.89 8.81 -0.88
N ASP A 76 -3.22 10.10 -0.91
CA ASP A 76 -3.06 10.96 -2.07
C ASP A 76 -1.61 11.00 -2.54
N TYR A 77 -0.65 11.10 -1.60
CA TYR A 77 0.76 11.10 -1.93
C TYR A 77 1.15 9.88 -2.76
N HIS A 78 0.70 8.69 -2.37
CA HIS A 78 1.03 7.45 -3.06
C HIS A 78 0.17 7.23 -4.32
N PHE A 79 -1.14 7.49 -4.23
CA PHE A 79 -2.07 7.28 -5.34
C PHE A 79 -1.80 8.22 -6.51
N LYS A 80 -1.52 9.50 -6.28
CA LYS A 80 -1.20 10.47 -7.35
C LYS A 80 0.13 10.15 -8.06
N ARG A 81 1.06 9.49 -7.36
CA ARG A 81 2.37 9.08 -7.90
C ARG A 81 2.34 7.72 -8.60
N THR A 82 1.22 6.99 -8.54
CA THR A 82 1.09 5.66 -9.13
C THR A 82 0.49 5.77 -10.54
N PRO A 83 1.28 5.52 -11.61
CA PRO A 83 0.80 5.64 -12.98
C PRO A 83 -0.25 4.57 -13.33
N LYS A 84 -1.19 4.92 -14.21
CA LYS A 84 -2.20 3.98 -14.70
C LYS A 84 -1.57 2.79 -15.43
N GLY A 85 -2.06 1.59 -15.12
CA GLY A 85 -1.62 0.35 -15.78
C GLY A 85 -0.25 -0.16 -15.34
N ARG A 86 0.40 0.50 -14.37
CA ARG A 86 1.68 0.06 -13.80
C ARG A 86 1.59 0.07 -12.28
N GLY A 87 2.45 -0.74 -11.66
CA GLY A 87 2.64 -0.71 -10.23
C GLY A 87 3.81 0.20 -9.84
N GLN A 88 3.70 0.84 -8.67
CA GLN A 88 4.75 1.64 -8.06
C GLN A 88 5.04 1.12 -6.66
N ALA A 89 6.31 0.81 -6.40
CA ALA A 89 6.78 0.32 -5.12
C ALA A 89 7.40 1.47 -4.31
N PHE A 90 7.12 1.52 -3.01
CA PHE A 90 7.64 2.48 -2.05
C PHE A 90 8.21 1.75 -0.84
N LEU A 91 9.50 1.96 -0.57
CA LEU A 91 10.12 1.48 0.66
C LEU A 91 9.82 2.46 1.79
N TRP A 92 9.40 1.95 2.95
CA TRP A 92 8.98 2.77 4.07
C TRP A 92 10.13 3.62 4.65
N ILE A 93 11.35 3.08 4.64
CA ILE A 93 12.55 3.82 5.09
C ILE A 93 12.86 5.07 4.26
N ALA A 94 12.35 5.13 3.03
CA ALA A 94 12.51 6.27 2.13
C ALA A 94 11.31 7.23 2.17
N GLN A 95 10.31 6.99 3.02
CA GLN A 95 9.14 7.84 3.17
C GLN A 95 9.32 8.82 4.33
N LYS A 96 8.59 9.94 4.27
CA LYS A 96 8.45 10.84 5.40
C LYS A 96 7.74 10.09 6.53
N GLU A 97 8.24 10.25 7.76
CA GLU A 97 7.57 9.70 8.95
C GLU A 97 6.17 10.31 9.09
N THR A 98 5.18 9.46 9.37
CA THR A 98 3.77 9.83 9.58
C THR A 98 3.22 9.12 10.80
N ASN A 99 2.07 9.54 11.31
CA ASN A 99 1.40 8.85 12.40
C ASN A 99 1.12 7.37 12.06
N LEU A 100 0.78 7.09 10.80
CA LEU A 100 0.58 5.72 10.31
C LEU A 100 1.87 4.89 10.44
N TYR A 101 3.01 5.39 9.96
CA TYR A 101 4.29 4.68 10.07
C TYR A 101 4.74 4.53 11.53
N SER A 102 4.58 5.56 12.35
CA SER A 102 4.90 5.50 13.77
C SER A 102 4.04 4.46 14.51
N SER A 103 2.77 4.33 14.17
CA SER A 103 1.89 3.30 14.74
C SER A 103 2.19 1.88 14.24
N LEU A 104 2.56 1.71 12.96
CA LEU A 104 3.12 0.44 12.47
C LEU A 104 4.36 0.02 13.28
N GLN A 105 5.26 0.97 13.54
CA GLN A 105 6.48 0.72 14.29
C GLN A 105 6.20 0.29 15.74
N LYS A 106 5.23 0.92 16.41
CA LYS A 106 4.76 0.50 17.76
C LYS A 106 4.20 -0.92 17.78
N ASN A 107 3.63 -1.37 16.66
CA ASN A 107 3.13 -2.73 16.48
C ASN A 107 4.21 -3.73 16.02
N ASN A 108 5.50 -3.38 16.11
CA ASN A 108 6.61 -4.20 15.67
C ASN A 108 6.59 -4.50 14.15
N ILE A 109 5.99 -3.61 13.36
CA ILE A 109 5.94 -3.69 11.89
C ILE A 109 6.83 -2.58 11.31
N TRP A 110 7.99 -2.99 10.82
CA TRP A 110 9.07 -2.15 10.32
C TRP A 110 9.53 -2.62 8.93
N ASN A 111 10.55 -1.96 8.39
CA ASN A 111 11.33 -2.39 7.23
C ASN A 111 10.41 -2.89 6.10
N GLY A 112 9.45 -2.07 5.70
CA GLY A 112 8.37 -2.50 4.82
C GLY A 112 8.45 -1.96 3.40
N LEU A 113 7.65 -2.58 2.54
CA LEU A 113 7.41 -2.21 1.16
C LEU A 113 5.92 -2.11 0.92
N SER A 114 5.46 -1.00 0.36
CA SER A 114 4.11 -0.88 -0.20
C SER A 114 4.19 -0.86 -1.72
N ILE A 115 3.40 -1.71 -2.37
CA ILE A 115 3.20 -1.69 -3.82
C ILE A 115 1.80 -1.15 -4.08
N TYR A 116 1.70 -0.08 -4.85
CA TYR A 116 0.46 0.51 -5.30
C TYR A 116 0.25 0.19 -6.78
N LYS A 117 -0.98 -0.13 -7.18
CA LYS A 117 -1.34 -0.39 -8.58
C LYS A 117 -2.63 0.34 -8.91
N ARG A 118 -2.63 1.03 -10.04
CA ARG A 118 -3.81 1.67 -10.60
C ARG A 118 -4.34 0.85 -11.77
N SER A 119 -5.52 0.26 -11.61
CA SER A 119 -6.12 -0.63 -12.60
C SER A 119 -7.48 -0.09 -13.02
N GLY A 120 -7.51 0.58 -14.18
CA GLY A 120 -8.75 1.12 -14.74
C GLY A 120 -9.44 2.12 -13.79
N SER A 121 -10.44 1.62 -13.07
CA SER A 121 -11.35 2.37 -12.21
C SER A 121 -11.10 2.19 -10.71
N TYR A 122 -10.13 1.37 -10.28
CA TYR A 122 -9.80 1.20 -8.86
C TYR A 122 -8.31 1.41 -8.57
N MET A 123 -8.02 1.73 -7.30
CA MET A 123 -6.67 1.75 -6.75
C MET A 123 -6.53 0.58 -5.79
N GLU A 124 -5.40 -0.12 -5.85
CA GLU A 124 -5.07 -1.14 -4.87
C GLU A 124 -3.65 -0.97 -4.36
N SER A 125 -3.40 -1.48 -3.15
CA SER A 125 -2.06 -1.58 -2.60
C SER A 125 -1.90 -2.86 -1.81
N CYS A 126 -0.71 -3.43 -1.85
CA CYS A 126 -0.27 -4.42 -0.86
C CYS A 126 0.95 -3.92 -0.12
N SER A 127 1.01 -4.24 1.16
CA SER A 127 2.02 -3.79 2.09
C SER A 127 2.64 -4.99 2.77
N PHE A 128 3.96 -5.07 2.73
CA PHE A 128 4.77 -6.11 3.35
C PHE A 128 5.62 -5.49 4.44
N GLY A 129 5.81 -6.19 5.56
CA GLY A 129 6.64 -5.71 6.66
C GLY A 129 7.26 -6.84 7.46
N THR A 130 8.27 -6.49 8.24
CA THR A 130 9.00 -7.40 9.12
C THR A 130 9.32 -6.70 10.45
N ILE A 131 9.91 -7.41 11.39
CA ILE A 131 10.40 -6.86 12.65
C ILE A 131 11.57 -5.86 12.45
N PRO A 132 11.83 -4.96 13.42
CA PRO A 132 12.88 -3.93 13.35
C PRO A 132 14.28 -4.47 13.05
N GLU A 133 14.60 -5.65 13.56
CA GLU A 133 15.92 -6.27 13.49
C GLU A 133 16.25 -6.75 12.06
N ASN A 134 15.24 -7.06 11.25
CA ASN A 134 15.41 -7.62 9.90
C ASN A 134 15.57 -6.52 8.83
N ARG A 135 16.58 -5.65 9.01
CA ARG A 135 16.86 -4.54 8.07
C ARG A 135 17.33 -5.02 6.69
N ALA A 136 17.89 -6.23 6.62
CA ALA A 136 18.35 -6.83 5.37
C ALA A 136 17.23 -7.01 4.35
N LEU A 137 15.97 -7.14 4.81
CA LEU A 137 14.81 -7.31 3.93
C LEU A 137 14.60 -6.13 2.98
N ASN A 138 15.00 -4.91 3.35
CA ASN A 138 14.95 -3.75 2.45
C ASN A 138 15.74 -3.99 1.15
N SER A 139 16.91 -4.64 1.24
CA SER A 139 17.70 -4.99 0.07
C SER A 139 17.00 -6.07 -0.78
N THR A 140 16.35 -7.03 -0.13
CA THR A 140 15.55 -8.06 -0.81
C THR A 140 14.38 -7.45 -1.57
N PHE A 141 13.67 -6.48 -1.01
CA PHE A 141 12.59 -5.78 -1.71
C PHE A 141 13.08 -5.09 -2.99
N ILE A 142 14.24 -4.43 -2.93
CA ILE A 142 14.85 -3.76 -4.09
C ILE A 142 15.23 -4.78 -5.16
N ASN A 143 15.97 -5.82 -4.75
CA ASN A 143 16.59 -6.77 -5.68
C ASN A 143 15.61 -7.82 -6.23
N LYS A 144 14.53 -8.11 -5.50
CA LYS A 144 13.53 -9.13 -5.87
C LYS A 144 12.13 -8.55 -6.02
N LYS A 145 12.01 -7.27 -6.40
CA LYS A 145 10.72 -6.57 -6.54
C LYS A 145 9.65 -7.34 -7.32
N GLN A 146 10.05 -8.06 -8.38
CA GLN A 146 9.11 -8.81 -9.22
C GLN A 146 8.39 -9.91 -8.45
N VAL A 147 9.05 -10.57 -7.50
CA VAL A 147 8.42 -11.60 -6.65
C VAL A 147 7.23 -11.03 -5.88
N PHE A 148 7.32 -9.79 -5.41
CA PHE A 148 6.25 -9.15 -4.66
C PHE A 148 5.10 -8.68 -5.56
N TYR A 149 5.39 -8.33 -6.81
CA TYR A 149 4.35 -8.10 -7.84
C TYR A 149 3.63 -9.39 -8.19
N ASP A 150 4.37 -10.46 -8.46
CA ASP A 150 3.80 -11.78 -8.79
C ASP A 150 2.98 -12.32 -7.60
N PHE A 151 3.45 -12.10 -6.37
CA PHE A 151 2.70 -12.43 -5.17
C PHE A 151 1.40 -11.64 -5.05
N LEU A 152 1.37 -10.35 -5.41
CA LEU A 152 0.12 -9.58 -5.43
C LEU A 152 -0.91 -10.20 -6.38
N ASP A 153 -0.49 -10.59 -7.58
CA ASP A 153 -1.39 -11.23 -8.54
C ASP A 153 -1.84 -12.63 -8.04
N HIS A 154 -0.94 -13.41 -7.42
CA HIS A 154 -1.29 -14.67 -6.76
C HIS A 154 -2.28 -14.48 -5.60
N PHE A 155 -2.03 -13.51 -4.72
CA PHE A 155 -2.90 -13.18 -3.60
C PHE A 155 -4.30 -12.85 -4.09
N LYS A 156 -4.40 -12.01 -5.13
CA LYS A 156 -5.68 -11.62 -5.72
C LYS A 156 -6.47 -12.80 -6.26
N TYR A 157 -5.78 -13.72 -6.94
CA TYR A 157 -6.42 -14.93 -7.45
C TYR A 157 -6.96 -15.82 -6.30
N GLN A 158 -6.17 -16.01 -5.24
CA GLN A 158 -6.58 -16.85 -4.10
C GLN A 158 -7.63 -16.19 -3.19
N ALA A 159 -7.62 -14.85 -3.13
CA ALA A 159 -8.51 -14.07 -2.28
C ALA A 159 -9.71 -13.49 -3.03
N ASP A 160 -10.00 -13.94 -4.26
CA ASP A 160 -11.01 -13.33 -5.15
C ASP A 160 -12.35 -13.06 -4.44
N GLU A 161 -12.88 -14.07 -3.74
CA GLU A 161 -14.13 -13.97 -2.96
C GLU A 161 -14.07 -12.93 -1.83
N LEU A 162 -12.90 -12.76 -1.19
CA LEU A 162 -12.72 -11.76 -0.13
C LEU A 162 -12.57 -10.35 -0.71
N ILE A 163 -12.02 -10.27 -1.90
CA ILE A 163 -11.78 -8.99 -2.56
C ILE A 163 -13.06 -8.49 -3.22
N HIS A 164 -13.92 -9.40 -3.67
CA HIS A 164 -15.21 -9.13 -4.28
C HIS A 164 -16.39 -9.58 -3.38
N PRO A 165 -16.49 -9.06 -2.13
CA PRO A 165 -17.53 -9.49 -1.22
C PRO A 165 -18.90 -9.00 -1.68
N LEU A 166 -19.92 -9.84 -1.49
CA LEU A 166 -21.32 -9.46 -1.72
C LEU A 166 -21.86 -8.61 -0.56
N GLU A 167 -21.29 -8.78 0.63
CA GLU A 167 -21.73 -8.13 1.86
C GLU A 167 -21.16 -6.72 1.97
N THR A 168 -22.01 -5.74 2.28
CA THR A 168 -21.57 -4.37 2.48
C THR A 168 -20.71 -4.19 3.73
N ALA A 169 -20.84 -5.10 4.70
CA ALA A 169 -20.07 -5.15 5.94
C ALA A 169 -18.56 -5.23 5.70
N ALA A 170 -18.09 -5.69 4.54
CA ALA A 170 -16.68 -5.77 4.22
C ALA A 170 -16.01 -4.41 3.93
N PHE A 171 -16.81 -3.37 3.65
CA PHE A 171 -16.31 -2.09 3.16
C PHE A 171 -16.23 -1.04 4.27
N ILE A 172 -15.06 -0.44 4.38
CA ILE A 172 -14.80 0.74 5.19
C ILE A 172 -15.40 1.96 4.47
N GLN A 173 -16.14 2.77 5.22
CA GLN A 173 -16.53 4.11 4.84
C GLN A 173 -15.34 5.06 5.10
N SER A 174 -14.76 5.59 4.03
CA SER A 174 -13.67 6.56 4.10
C SER A 174 -13.98 7.83 3.33
N GLY A 175 -13.28 8.90 3.66
CA GLY A 175 -13.25 10.16 2.89
C GLY A 175 -12.28 10.14 1.71
N LEU A 176 -11.83 8.95 1.27
CA LEU A 176 -10.88 8.84 0.17
C LEU A 176 -11.60 8.90 -1.18
N GLU A 177 -11.03 9.69 -2.08
CA GLU A 177 -11.49 9.78 -3.46
C GLU A 177 -10.46 9.15 -4.40
N ILE A 178 -10.94 8.60 -5.51
CA ILE A 178 -10.03 8.17 -6.56
C ILE A 178 -9.49 9.42 -7.24
N CYS A 179 -8.19 9.66 -7.07
CA CYS A 179 -7.51 10.77 -7.74
C CYS A 179 -7.55 10.60 -9.26
N ASP A 180 -8.20 11.52 -9.96
CA ASP A 180 -7.99 11.72 -11.39
C ASP A 180 -6.59 12.30 -11.63
N GLU A 181 -5.96 11.88 -12.74
CA GLU A 181 -4.59 12.25 -13.07
C GLU A 181 -4.39 13.77 -12.99
N THR A 182 -3.40 14.21 -12.21
CA THR A 182 -2.69 15.44 -12.51
C THR A 182 -1.28 15.06 -12.93
N GLN A 183 -0.90 15.52 -14.12
CA GLN A 183 0.38 15.26 -14.77
C GLN A 183 1.54 15.81 -13.92
N THR A 184 2.30 14.96 -13.22
CA THR A 184 3.37 15.48 -12.33
C THR A 184 4.76 14.92 -12.59
N ASN A 185 5.06 14.28 -13.73
CA ASN A 185 6.42 13.79 -13.99
C ASN A 185 7.02 14.08 -15.37
N SER A 186 6.30 14.67 -16.33
CA SER A 186 6.93 15.04 -17.63
C SER A 186 7.90 16.22 -17.49
N LYS A 187 7.50 17.27 -16.75
CA LYS A 187 8.26 18.53 -16.63
C LYS A 187 9.67 18.36 -16.05
N ASN A 188 9.86 17.49 -15.05
CA ASN A 188 11.18 17.34 -14.40
C ASN A 188 12.18 16.57 -15.27
N VAL A 189 11.69 15.61 -16.06
CA VAL A 189 12.53 14.87 -17.01
C VAL A 189 12.88 15.76 -18.20
N GLU A 190 11.91 16.50 -18.74
CA GLU A 190 12.16 17.48 -19.81
C GLU A 190 13.14 18.56 -19.36
N THR A 191 12.96 19.14 -18.17
CA THR A 191 13.88 20.14 -17.61
C THR A 191 15.30 19.60 -17.44
N PHE A 192 15.45 18.34 -16.98
CA PHE A 192 16.76 17.70 -16.88
C PHE A 192 17.39 17.45 -18.26
N LEU A 193 16.60 16.93 -19.21
CA LEU A 193 17.05 16.67 -20.58
C LEU A 193 17.44 17.96 -21.31
N ASP A 194 16.71 19.05 -21.08
CA ASP A 194 17.01 20.38 -21.62
C ASP A 194 18.30 20.96 -21.01
N ALA A 195 18.54 20.75 -19.71
CA ALA A 195 19.77 21.19 -19.04
C ALA A 195 21.03 20.47 -19.59
N ILE A 196 20.93 19.17 -19.87
CA ILE A 196 22.05 18.41 -20.45
C ILE A 196 22.14 18.55 -21.98
N GLY A 197 21.02 18.82 -22.66
CA GLY A 197 20.96 19.10 -24.10
C GLY A 197 21.57 20.45 -24.48
N SER A 198 21.29 21.48 -23.68
CA SER A 198 21.87 22.83 -23.83
C SER A 198 23.38 22.90 -23.53
N SER A 199 23.93 21.87 -22.88
CA SER A 199 25.35 21.79 -22.51
C SER A 199 26.25 21.27 -23.64
N ARG A 200 25.71 20.61 -24.68
CA ARG A 200 26.52 20.05 -25.78
C ARG A 200 26.97 21.09 -26.83
N THR A 201 26.37 22.27 -26.86
CA THR A 201 26.69 23.31 -27.87
C THR A 201 27.90 24.19 -27.48
N ARG A 202 28.47 24.05 -26.28
CA ARG A 202 29.58 24.91 -25.79
C ARG A 202 31.00 24.34 -25.93
N LEU A 203 31.18 23.13 -26.45
CA LEU A 203 32.51 22.47 -26.55
C LEU A 203 33.09 22.36 -27.97
N ARG A 204 32.66 23.21 -28.91
CA ARG A 204 33.34 23.39 -30.21
C ARG A 204 33.63 24.86 -30.46
N LYS A 205 34.63 25.39 -29.77
CA LYS A 205 35.41 26.58 -30.15
C LYS A 205 36.53 26.75 -29.12
N VAL A 206 37.62 26.00 -29.29
CA VAL A 206 39.02 26.48 -29.23
C VAL A 206 39.82 25.56 -30.15
#